data_AF-A0AAN6YLC8-F1
#
_entry.id   AF-A0AAN6YLC8-F1
#
_cell.length_a   1.000
_cell.length_b   1.000
_cell.length_c   1.000
_cell.angle_alpha   90.00
_cell.angle_beta   90.00
_cell.angle_gamma   90.00
#
_symmetry.space_group_name_H-M   'P 1'
#
loop_
_entity.id
_entity.type
_entity.pdbx_description
1 polymer ?
#
loop_
_entity_poly.entity_id
_entity_poly.type
_entity_poly.pdbx_seq_one_letter_code
_entity_poly.pdbx_strand_id
1 'polypeptide(L)'
;MQNMRSIYFLRKELSLGFSEASLRGQEEVLQRYIRVLVEKVREDCDGGEKKLNMTELFNFTTFDIAGELVFGSTQKQPPFRCLENGKYHPFIKMLFSSIRAFVVFASFAYLGQSWIVQLLFKLIASKCGGSKDSTTTREMMLKGMIGKNHNGGLLEGLIARKKRVEVDF
;
A
#
# COMPACT_ATOMS: atom_id res chain seq x y z
N MET A 1 2.02 -23.04 18.48
CA MET A 1 3.09 -22.12 18.95
C MET A 1 3.83 -21.38 17.82
N GLN A 2 3.96 -21.93 16.60
CA GLN A 2 4.60 -21.26 15.45
C GLN A 2 3.98 -19.89 15.09
N ASN A 3 2.64 -19.79 15.06
CA ASN A 3 1.92 -18.55 14.69
C ASN A 3 2.14 -17.37 15.65
N MET A 4 2.41 -17.64 16.93
CA MET A 4 2.58 -16.56 17.92
C MET A 4 3.98 -15.95 17.83
N ARG A 5 4.98 -16.76 17.45
CA ARG A 5 6.37 -16.33 17.24
C ARG A 5 6.50 -15.42 16.03
N SER A 6 5.77 -15.69 14.94
CA SER A 6 5.78 -14.85 13.73
C SER A 6 5.12 -13.48 13.95
N ILE A 7 3.97 -13.43 14.65
CA ILE A 7 3.29 -12.16 14.97
C ILE A 7 4.16 -11.29 15.88
N TYR A 8 4.76 -11.88 16.91
CA TYR A 8 5.66 -11.15 17.82
C TYR A 8 6.88 -10.60 17.09
N PHE A 9 7.50 -11.40 16.21
CA PHE A 9 8.62 -10.99 15.38
C PHE A 9 8.25 -9.79 14.49
N LEU A 10 7.14 -9.90 13.75
CA LEU A 10 6.69 -8.82 12.87
C LEU A 10 6.40 -7.53 13.66
N ARG A 11 5.74 -7.64 14.81
CA ARG A 11 5.46 -6.49 15.68
C ARG A 11 6.75 -5.82 16.16
N LYS A 12 7.74 -6.61 16.59
CA LYS A 12 9.03 -6.10 17.06
C LYS A 12 9.74 -5.34 15.93
N GLU A 13 9.79 -5.91 14.74
CA GLU A 13 10.50 -5.26 13.63
C GLU A 13 9.75 -4.03 13.10
N LEU A 14 8.42 -4.07 12.99
CA LEU A 14 7.63 -2.90 12.62
C LEU A 14 7.79 -1.75 13.63
N SER A 15 7.90 -2.05 14.92
CA SER A 15 8.04 -1.01 15.95
C SER A 15 9.26 -0.11 15.76
N LEU A 16 10.31 -0.60 15.10
CA LEU A 16 11.51 0.18 14.78
C LEU A 16 11.20 1.28 13.75
N GLY A 17 10.40 0.97 12.73
CA GLY A 17 9.95 1.95 11.73
C GLY A 17 9.03 3.04 12.28
N PHE A 18 8.47 2.82 13.47
CA PHE A 18 7.63 3.77 14.22
C PHE A 18 8.34 4.34 15.46
N SER A 19 9.66 4.17 15.58
CA SER A 19 10.44 4.80 16.65
C SER A 19 10.48 6.32 16.49
N GLU A 20 10.72 7.06 17.58
CA GLU A 20 10.82 8.53 17.54
C GLU A 20 11.87 9.01 16.52
N ALA A 21 13.01 8.33 16.45
CA ALA A 21 14.06 8.64 15.49
C ALA A 21 13.59 8.43 14.03
N SER A 22 12.88 7.33 13.76
CA SER A 22 12.30 7.06 12.45
C SER A 22 11.19 8.04 12.08
N LEU A 23 10.34 8.43 13.03
CA LEU A 23 9.27 9.41 12.82
C LEU A 23 9.84 10.79 12.51
N ARG A 24 10.89 11.23 13.22
CA ARG A 24 11.61 12.48 12.88
C ARG A 24 12.22 12.42 11.49
N GLY A 25 12.81 11.29 11.12
CA GLY A 25 13.34 11.09 9.76
C GLY A 25 12.26 11.11 8.66
N GLN A 26 11.00 10.86 9.01
CA GLN A 26 9.86 10.87 8.08
C GLN A 26 9.15 12.22 7.99
N GLU A 27 9.42 13.18 8.89
CA GLU A 27 8.75 14.47 8.92
C GLU A 27 8.85 15.20 7.57
N GLU A 28 10.02 15.18 6.93
CA GLU A 28 10.24 15.78 5.63
C GLU A 28 9.33 15.19 4.55
N VAL A 29 9.06 13.87 4.59
CA VAL A 29 8.17 13.17 3.67
C VAL A 29 6.74 13.68 3.86
N LEU A 30 6.26 13.73 5.09
CA LEU A 30 4.92 14.22 5.41
C LEU A 30 4.74 15.68 4.96
N GLN A 31 5.70 16.55 5.30
CA GLN A 31 5.68 17.96 4.92
C GLN A 31 5.59 18.16 3.41
N ARG A 32 6.25 17.33 2.60
CA ARG A 32 6.12 17.36 1.14
C ARG A 32 4.71 17.03 0.67
N TYR A 33 4.14 15.92 1.14
CA TYR A 33 2.79 15.52 0.73
C TYR A 33 1.71 16.49 1.19
N ILE A 34 1.88 17.09 2.37
CA ILE A 34 0.98 18.15 2.86
C ILE A 34 1.05 19.38 1.94
N ARG A 35 2.24 19.78 1.47
CA ARG A 35 2.38 20.86 0.50
C ARG A 35 1.61 20.57 -0.79
N VAL A 36 1.78 19.38 -1.36
CA VAL A 36 1.05 18.96 -2.58
C VAL A 36 -0.46 18.93 -2.34
N LEU A 37 -0.91 18.49 -1.16
CA LEU A 37 -2.33 18.51 -0.81
C LEU A 37 -2.88 19.94 -0.78
N VAL A 38 -2.16 20.89 -0.17
CA VAL A 38 -2.57 22.30 -0.11
C VAL A 38 -2.59 22.92 -1.51
N GLU A 39 -1.60 22.63 -2.35
CA GLU A 39 -1.56 23.06 -3.75
C GLU A 39 -2.78 22.53 -4.52
N LYS A 40 -3.07 21.24 -4.41
CA LYS A 40 -4.26 20.63 -5.04
C LYS A 40 -5.57 21.24 -4.59
N VAL A 41 -5.71 21.49 -3.28
CA VAL A 41 -6.90 22.16 -2.75
C VAL A 41 -7.03 23.57 -3.35
N ARG A 42 -5.94 24.33 -3.45
CA ARG A 42 -5.97 25.68 -4.05
C ARG A 42 -6.33 25.64 -5.53
N GLU A 43 -5.77 24.70 -6.28
CA GLU A 43 -6.05 24.52 -7.71
C GLU A 43 -7.51 24.12 -7.95
N ASP A 44 -8.02 23.15 -7.21
CA ASP A 44 -9.33 22.56 -7.50
C ASP A 44 -10.51 23.32 -6.87
N CYS A 45 -10.28 24.21 -5.88
CA CYS A 45 -11.34 24.95 -5.17
C CYS A 45 -11.87 26.14 -5.99
N ASP A 46 -11.13 26.62 -6.98
CA ASP A 46 -11.49 27.77 -7.83
C ASP A 46 -12.02 28.97 -7.01
N GLY A 47 -11.21 29.43 -6.06
CA GLY A 47 -11.58 30.55 -5.17
C GLY A 47 -12.73 30.27 -4.19
N GLY A 48 -13.18 29.02 -4.06
CA GLY A 48 -14.32 28.63 -3.21
C GLY A 48 -15.59 28.29 -3.99
N GLU A 49 -15.58 28.43 -5.32
CA GLU A 49 -16.76 28.20 -6.16
C GLU A 49 -16.97 26.71 -6.48
N LYS A 50 -15.89 25.92 -6.52
CA LYS A 50 -15.95 24.50 -6.86
C LYS A 50 -15.95 23.62 -5.61
N LYS A 51 -16.94 22.72 -5.51
CA LYS A 51 -17.04 21.74 -4.42
C LYS A 51 -15.91 20.71 -4.53
N LEU A 52 -15.19 20.52 -3.42
CA LEU A 52 -14.11 19.55 -3.29
C LEU A 52 -14.54 18.30 -2.53
N ASN A 53 -14.10 17.14 -3.02
CA ASN A 53 -14.18 15.90 -2.26
C ASN A 53 -12.94 15.76 -1.35
N MET A 54 -12.98 16.38 -0.18
CA MET A 54 -11.87 16.32 0.78
C MET A 54 -11.54 14.90 1.21
N THR A 55 -12.54 14.02 1.34
CA THR A 55 -12.35 12.61 1.69
C THR A 55 -11.44 11.90 0.68
N GLU A 56 -11.66 12.15 -0.61
CA GLU A 56 -10.85 11.55 -1.67
C GLU A 56 -9.44 12.12 -1.71
N LEU A 57 -9.27 13.44 -1.53
CA LEU A 57 -7.96 14.07 -1.43
C LEU A 57 -7.14 13.49 -0.25
N PHE A 58 -7.74 13.37 0.93
CA PHE A 58 -7.06 12.77 2.09
C PHE A 58 -6.72 11.29 1.87
N ASN A 59 -7.61 10.53 1.21
CA ASN A 59 -7.32 9.14 0.87
C ASN A 59 -6.12 9.04 -0.08
N PHE A 60 -6.08 9.87 -1.14
CA PHE A 60 -4.93 9.91 -2.06
C PHE A 60 -3.64 10.27 -1.34
N THR A 61 -3.64 11.30 -0.50
CA THR A 61 -2.48 11.69 0.31
C THR A 61 -2.02 10.55 1.21
N THR A 62 -2.94 9.85 1.87
CA THR A 62 -2.62 8.75 2.77
C THR A 62 -1.98 7.57 2.03
N PHE A 63 -2.53 7.19 0.87
CA PHE A 63 -1.97 6.10 0.08
C PHE A 63 -0.60 6.44 -0.50
N ASP A 64 -0.38 7.69 -0.92
CA ASP A 64 0.91 8.12 -1.42
C ASP A 64 1.97 8.13 -0.29
N ILE A 65 1.66 8.67 0.89
CA ILE A 65 2.55 8.62 2.07
C ILE A 65 2.87 7.18 2.46
N ALA A 66 1.84 6.33 2.63
CA ALA A 66 2.03 4.93 2.99
C ALA A 66 2.86 4.18 1.94
N GLY A 67 2.63 4.47 0.65
CA GLY A 67 3.43 3.92 -0.44
C GLY A 67 4.90 4.30 -0.34
N GLU A 68 5.20 5.60 -0.16
CA GLU A 68 6.58 6.08 -0.05
C GLU A 68 7.31 5.44 1.15
N LEU A 69 6.64 5.33 2.31
CA LEU A 69 7.20 4.73 3.52
C LEU A 69 7.44 3.22 3.39
N VAL A 70 6.50 2.51 2.77
CA VAL A 70 6.56 1.04 2.64
C VAL A 70 7.58 0.62 1.59
N PHE A 71 7.62 1.32 0.45
CA PHE A 71 8.44 0.95 -0.70
C PHE A 71 9.77 1.73 -0.79
N GLY A 72 10.01 2.72 0.07
CA GLY A 72 11.27 3.48 0.08
C GLY A 72 11.55 4.24 -1.23
N SER A 73 10.49 4.62 -1.95
CA SER A 73 10.60 5.24 -3.27
C SER A 73 11.14 6.66 -3.16
N THR A 74 12.05 7.04 -4.05
CA THR A 74 12.63 8.39 -4.06
C THR A 74 11.69 9.39 -4.74
N GLN A 75 11.74 10.66 -4.33
CA GLN A 75 10.94 11.78 -4.85
C GLN A 75 10.81 11.87 -6.38
N LYS A 76 11.80 11.40 -7.16
CA LYS A 76 11.74 11.39 -8.64
C LYS A 76 10.75 10.36 -9.21
N GLN A 77 10.41 9.32 -8.45
CA GLN A 77 9.48 8.27 -8.86
C GLN A 77 8.60 7.85 -7.67
N PRO A 78 7.58 8.65 -7.32
CA PRO A 78 6.61 8.25 -6.31
C PRO A 78 5.87 7.00 -6.80
N PRO A 79 5.53 6.06 -5.91
CA PRO A 79 5.09 4.73 -6.32
C PRO A 79 3.68 4.74 -6.92
N PHE A 80 2.82 5.70 -6.52
CA PHE A 80 1.41 5.73 -6.91
C PHE A 80 0.96 7.05 -7.54
N ARG A 81 1.43 8.20 -7.05
CA ARG A 81 1.06 9.55 -7.54
C ARG A 81 -0.45 9.77 -7.58
N CYS A 82 -1.17 9.26 -6.57
CA CYS A 82 -2.63 9.36 -6.53
C CYS A 82 -3.09 10.80 -6.41
N LEU A 83 -2.40 11.60 -5.59
CA LEU A 83 -2.74 12.99 -5.30
C LEU A 83 -2.55 13.90 -6.51
N GLU A 84 -1.45 13.73 -7.24
CA GLU A 84 -1.17 14.50 -8.47
C GLU A 84 -2.17 14.20 -9.59
N ASN A 85 -2.47 12.91 -9.79
CA ASN A 85 -3.34 12.44 -10.88
C ASN A 85 -4.83 12.54 -10.55
N GLY A 86 -5.19 12.78 -9.29
CA GLY A 86 -6.57 12.77 -8.81
C GLY A 86 -7.27 11.41 -9.00
N LYS A 87 -6.49 10.31 -9.05
CA LYS A 87 -7.00 8.96 -9.35
C LYS A 87 -6.21 7.91 -8.58
N TYR A 88 -6.92 6.92 -8.05
CA TYR A 88 -6.26 5.75 -7.47
C TYR A 88 -5.42 5.00 -8.51
N HIS A 89 -4.19 4.68 -8.10
CA HIS A 89 -3.31 3.78 -8.82
C HIS A 89 -3.98 2.39 -9.01
N PRO A 90 -3.82 1.71 -10.16
CA PRO A 90 -4.38 0.37 -10.41
C PRO A 90 -4.15 -0.65 -9.28
N PHE A 91 -2.97 -0.67 -8.68
CA PHE A 91 -2.68 -1.50 -7.51
C PHE A 91 -3.65 -1.26 -6.34
N ILE A 92 -3.98 -0.01 -6.03
CA ILE A 92 -4.91 0.34 -4.94
C ILE A 92 -6.34 -0.08 -5.31
N LYS A 93 -6.73 0.09 -6.57
CA LYS A 93 -8.04 -0.38 -7.07
C LYS A 93 -8.16 -1.91 -6.99
N MET A 94 -7.10 -2.62 -7.33
CA MET A 94 -7.00 -4.07 -7.18
C MET A 94 -7.12 -4.45 -5.70
N LEU A 95 -6.39 -3.78 -4.81
CA LEU A 95 -6.45 -4.01 -3.36
C LEU A 95 -7.87 -3.89 -2.80
N PHE A 96 -8.58 -2.80 -3.11
CA PHE A 96 -9.97 -2.63 -2.68
C PHE A 96 -10.90 -3.71 -3.23
N SER A 97 -10.69 -4.13 -4.48
CA SER A 97 -11.46 -5.19 -5.10
C SER A 97 -11.24 -6.53 -4.40
N SER A 98 -9.99 -6.84 -4.03
CA SER A 98 -9.63 -8.04 -3.28
C SER A 98 -10.25 -8.05 -1.88
N ILE A 99 -10.28 -6.91 -1.18
CA ILE A 99 -10.90 -6.80 0.15
C ILE A 99 -12.41 -7.10 0.05
N ARG A 100 -13.11 -6.51 -0.93
CA ARG A 100 -14.54 -6.80 -1.14
C ARG A 100 -14.78 -8.27 -1.44
N ALA A 101 -13.98 -8.86 -2.33
CA ALA A 101 -14.09 -10.29 -2.64
C ALA A 101 -13.86 -11.14 -1.39
N PHE A 102 -12.86 -10.82 -0.57
CA PHE A 102 -12.59 -11.51 0.68
C PHE A 102 -13.77 -11.44 1.65
N VAL A 103 -14.39 -10.28 1.84
CA VAL A 103 -15.57 -10.13 2.72
C VAL A 103 -16.74 -10.99 2.24
N VAL A 104 -16.96 -11.04 0.92
CA VAL A 104 -17.99 -11.90 0.31
C VAL A 104 -17.67 -13.38 0.59
N PHE A 105 -16.44 -13.81 0.33
CA PHE A 105 -16.02 -15.18 0.59
C PHE A 105 -16.11 -15.56 2.08
N ALA A 106 -15.67 -14.68 2.97
CA ALA A 106 -15.72 -14.90 4.41
C ALA A 106 -17.17 -15.04 4.90
N SER A 107 -18.08 -14.19 4.40
CA SER A 107 -19.51 -14.27 4.73
C SER A 107 -20.13 -15.61 4.32
N PHE A 108 -19.83 -16.09 3.10
CA PHE A 108 -20.35 -17.38 2.61
C PHE A 108 -19.70 -18.59 3.29
N ALA A 109 -18.42 -18.49 3.65
CA ALA A 109 -17.74 -19.52 4.43
C ALA A 109 -18.32 -19.63 5.84
N TYR A 110 -18.67 -18.50 6.47
CA TYR A 110 -19.29 -18.47 7.80
C TYR A 110 -20.68 -19.13 7.82
N LEU A 111 -21.42 -19.02 6.72
CA LEU A 111 -22.75 -19.67 6.56
C LEU A 111 -22.67 -21.16 6.18
N GLY A 112 -21.47 -21.77 6.14
CA GLY A 112 -21.29 -23.19 5.83
C GLY A 112 -21.54 -23.58 4.37
N GLN A 113 -21.83 -22.62 3.49
CA GLN A 113 -22.17 -22.83 2.08
C GLN A 113 -20.90 -22.91 1.22
N SER A 114 -20.07 -23.91 1.50
CA SER A 114 -18.75 -24.09 0.86
C SER A 114 -18.82 -24.27 -0.67
N TRP A 115 -19.94 -24.78 -1.20
CA TRP A 115 -20.15 -24.92 -2.64
C TRP A 115 -20.31 -23.58 -3.36
N ILE A 116 -20.94 -22.58 -2.72
CA ILE A 116 -21.08 -21.22 -3.26
C ILE A 116 -19.72 -20.53 -3.28
N VAL A 117 -18.89 -20.74 -2.26
CA VAL A 117 -17.51 -20.20 -2.22
C VAL A 117 -16.70 -20.75 -3.40
N GLN A 118 -16.78 -22.05 -3.68
CA GLN A 118 -16.10 -22.66 -4.83
C GLN A 118 -16.64 -22.14 -6.17
N LEU A 119 -17.95 -21.91 -6.28
CA LEU A 119 -18.58 -21.33 -7.47
C LEU A 119 -18.12 -19.88 -7.69
N LEU A 120 -18.16 -19.04 -6.66
CA LEU A 120 -17.67 -17.67 -6.69
C LEU A 120 -16.18 -17.59 -7.01
N PHE A 121 -15.37 -18.51 -6.47
CA PHE A 121 -13.94 -18.59 -6.78
C PHE A 121 -13.71 -18.90 -8.27
N LYS A 122 -14.46 -19.83 -8.85
CA LYS A 122 -14.39 -20.14 -10.30
C LYS A 122 -14.83 -18.95 -11.16
N LEU A 123 -15.88 -18.24 -10.78
CA LEU A 123 -16.36 -17.06 -11.51
C LEU A 123 -15.37 -15.89 -11.44
N ILE A 124 -14.79 -15.65 -10.25
CA ILE A 124 -13.78 -14.61 -10.05
C ILE A 124 -12.46 -14.98 -10.76
N ALA A 125 -12.01 -16.24 -10.68
CA ALA A 125 -10.81 -16.71 -11.38
C ALA A 125 -10.97 -16.60 -12.91
N SER A 126 -12.15 -16.95 -13.45
CA SER A 126 -12.47 -16.80 -14.88
C SER A 126 -12.46 -15.33 -15.33
N LYS A 127 -12.97 -14.41 -14.50
CA LYS A 127 -13.02 -12.98 -14.81
C LYS A 127 -11.69 -12.25 -14.59
N CYS A 128 -10.86 -12.70 -13.64
CA CYS A 128 -9.58 -12.08 -13.30
C CYS A 128 -8.42 -12.57 -14.17
N GLY A 129 -8.56 -13.71 -14.85
CA GLY A 129 -7.54 -14.26 -15.76
C GLY A 129 -7.27 -13.43 -17.03
N GLY A 130 -8.07 -12.40 -17.32
CA GLY A 130 -7.93 -11.56 -18.51
C GLY A 130 -7.40 -10.15 -18.28
N SER A 131 -7.16 -9.72 -17.03
CA SER A 131 -6.75 -8.34 -16.75
C SER A 131 -5.22 -8.21 -16.69
N LYS A 132 -4.63 -7.43 -17.62
CA LYS A 132 -3.20 -7.14 -17.76
C LYS A 132 -2.55 -6.41 -16.54
N ASP A 133 -3.23 -6.32 -15.40
CA ASP A 133 -2.86 -5.47 -14.25
C ASP A 133 -1.81 -6.10 -13.29
N SER A 134 -1.60 -7.42 -13.39
CA SER A 134 -0.63 -8.15 -12.56
C SER A 134 0.84 -7.89 -12.94
N THR A 135 1.10 -7.46 -14.18
CA THR A 135 2.45 -7.09 -14.63
C THR A 135 2.88 -5.74 -14.07
N THR A 136 1.96 -4.77 -13.98
CA THR A 136 2.23 -3.44 -13.39
C THR A 136 2.58 -3.54 -11.91
N THR A 137 1.88 -4.38 -11.14
CA THR A 137 2.17 -4.60 -9.72
C THR A 137 3.56 -5.22 -9.52
N ARG A 138 3.93 -6.18 -10.36
CA ARG A 138 5.25 -6.83 -10.32
C ARG A 138 6.35 -5.87 -10.74
N GLU A 139 6.12 -5.03 -11.74
CA GLU A 139 7.05 -3.97 -12.13
C GLU A 139 7.23 -2.90 -11.05
N MET A 140 6.20 -2.56 -10.29
CA MET A 140 6.31 -1.61 -9.18
C MET A 140 7.07 -2.16 -8.00
N MET A 141 6.80 -3.42 -7.63
CA MET A 141 7.61 -4.12 -6.63
C MET A 141 9.06 -4.23 -7.11
N LEU A 142 9.30 -4.61 -8.37
CA LEU A 142 10.65 -4.75 -8.91
C LEU A 142 11.37 -3.40 -9.06
N LYS A 143 10.73 -2.35 -9.58
CA LYS A 143 11.34 -1.02 -9.74
C LYS A 143 11.57 -0.34 -8.39
N GLY A 144 10.67 -0.53 -7.42
CA GLY A 144 10.88 -0.13 -6.02
C GLY A 144 12.04 -0.89 -5.38
N MET A 145 12.19 -2.20 -5.64
CA MET A 145 13.29 -3.03 -5.14
C MET A 145 14.63 -2.81 -5.85
N ILE A 146 14.64 -2.31 -7.09
CA ILE A 146 15.85 -2.11 -7.90
C ILE A 146 16.42 -0.69 -7.75
N GLY A 147 15.66 0.24 -7.16
CA GLY A 147 16.14 1.55 -6.75
C GLY A 147 17.10 1.45 -5.57
N LYS A 148 18.32 0.96 -5.79
CA LYS A 148 19.42 1.03 -4.81
C LYS A 148 19.65 2.50 -4.43
N ASN A 149 19.12 2.96 -3.30
CA ASN A 149 19.76 4.06 -2.59
C ASN A 149 19.52 4.08 -1.07
N HIS A 150 20.53 4.62 -0.40
CA HIS A 150 20.99 4.61 1.00
C HIS A 150 20.04 4.54 2.21
N ASN A 151 18.71 4.64 2.06
CA ASN A 151 17.74 4.52 3.16
C ASN A 151 16.70 3.46 2.81
N GLY A 152 17.07 2.19 2.95
CA GLY A 152 16.23 1.05 2.58
C GLY A 152 14.81 1.16 3.16
N GLY A 153 13.80 1.00 2.32
CA GLY A 153 12.40 1.10 2.71
C GLY A 153 12.06 0.11 3.83
N LEU A 154 10.95 0.36 4.55
CA LEU A 154 10.58 -0.47 5.70
C LEU A 154 10.54 -1.97 5.35
N LEU A 155 9.98 -2.33 4.19
CA LEU A 155 9.93 -3.72 3.73
C LEU A 155 11.31 -4.32 3.44
N GLU A 156 12.22 -3.54 2.88
CA GLU A 156 13.58 -3.98 2.60
C GLU A 156 14.34 -4.26 3.91
N GLY A 157 14.20 -3.37 4.89
CA GLY A 157 14.74 -3.57 6.24
C GLY A 157 14.23 -4.85 6.90
N LEU A 158 12.93 -5.14 6.76
CA LEU A 158 12.30 -6.37 7.27
C LEU A 158 12.83 -7.63 6.56
N ILE A 159 12.93 -7.61 5.22
CA ILE A 159 13.41 -8.75 4.42
C ILE A 159 14.88 -9.04 4.72
N ALA A 160 15.72 -8.01 4.77
CA ALA A 160 17.15 -8.16 5.06
C ALA A 160 17.41 -8.75 6.46
N ARG A 161 16.62 -8.37 7.46
CA ARG A 161 16.73 -8.93 8.82
C ARG A 161 16.17 -10.33 8.95
N LYS A 162 15.04 -10.64 8.32
CA LYS A 162 14.52 -12.01 8.32
C LYS A 162 15.54 -12.99 7.74
N LYS A 163 16.18 -12.62 6.62
CA LYS A 163 17.22 -13.44 6.00
C LYS A 163 18.45 -13.62 6.91
N ARG A 164 18.81 -12.62 7.72
CA ARG A 164 19.88 -12.75 8.72
C ARG A 164 19.52 -13.73 9.83
N VAL A 165 18.29 -13.67 10.34
CA VAL A 165 17.78 -14.57 11.38
C VAL A 165 17.60 -16.02 10.88
N GLU A 166 17.29 -16.22 9.60
CA GLU A 166 17.23 -17.56 8.99
C GLU A 166 18.62 -18.19 8.74
N VAL A 167 19.70 -17.39 8.72
CA VAL A 167 21.07 -17.87 8.45
C VAL A 167 21.85 -18.19 9.74
N ASP A 168 21.38 -17.73 10.91
CA ASP A 168 21.97 -18.00 12.22
C ASP A 168 21.52 -19.34 12.86
N PHE A 169 21.17 -20.36 12.05
CA PHE A 169 20.81 -21.72 12.49
C PHE A 169 21.48 -22.81 11.66
#